data_AF-A0A9N9G172-F1
#
_entry.id   AF-A0A9N9G172-F1
#
_cell.length_a   1.000
_cell.length_b   1.000
_cell.length_c   1.000
_cell.angle_alpha   90.00
_cell.angle_beta   90.00
_cell.angle_gamma   90.00
#
_symmetry.space_group_name_H-M   'P 1'
#
loop_
_entity.id
_entity.type
_entity.pdbx_description
1 polymer ?
#
loop_
_entity_poly.entity_id
_entity_poly.type
_entity_poly.pdbx_seq_one_letter_code
_entity_poly.pdbx_strand_id
1 'polypeptide(L)'
;MASFNIWVKYDESEPVKVKFGGEDVDDLKTAIKRKLANKLGEVDADDIRLQKHEEEKDLEPDCSVDRTFDPTARKPLKVVVVR
;
A
#
# COMPACT_ATOMS: atom_id res chain seq x y z
N MET A 1 -11.20 11.53 -9.42
CA MET A 1 -9.80 11.97 -9.28
C MET A 1 -8.92 11.38 -10.39
N ALA A 2 -7.79 12.00 -10.71
CA ALA A 2 -6.84 11.45 -11.68
C ALA A 2 -5.96 10.39 -11.01
N SER A 3 -5.93 9.17 -11.55
CA SER A 3 -5.09 8.09 -11.01
C SER A 3 -3.61 8.45 -11.00
N PHE A 4 -2.88 7.98 -10.00
CA PHE A 4 -1.43 8.12 -9.89
C PHE A 4 -0.79 6.79 -9.44
N ASN A 5 0.53 6.77 -9.33
CA ASN A 5 1.28 5.57 -9.02
C ASN A 5 1.87 5.68 -7.62
N ILE A 6 1.74 4.61 -6.83
CA ILE A 6 2.32 4.46 -5.51
C ILE A 6 3.26 3.26 -5.52
N TRP A 7 4.41 3.37 -4.86
CA TRP A 7 5.33 2.26 -4.68
C TRP A 7 5.11 1.57 -3.34
N VAL A 8 5.00 0.25 -3.37
CA VAL A 8 4.81 -0.59 -2.18
C VAL A 8 5.81 -1.74 -2.18
N LYS A 9 6.24 -2.19 -1.00
CA LYS A 9 7.09 -3.36 -0.79
C LYS A 9 6.40 -4.31 0.17
N TYR A 10 6.29 -5.57 -0.22
CA TYR A 10 5.79 -6.65 0.63
C TYR A 10 6.94 -7.63 0.86
N ASP A 11 7.22 -7.93 2.13
CA ASP A 11 8.35 -8.79 2.54
C ASP A 11 9.69 -8.31 1.92
N GLU A 12 10.69 -9.18 1.78
CA GLU A 12 11.98 -8.88 1.15
C GLU A 12 11.94 -8.76 -0.38
N SER A 13 10.75 -8.64 -0.98
CA SER A 13 10.63 -8.52 -2.43
C SER A 13 10.94 -7.12 -2.96
N GLU A 14 11.25 -7.03 -4.25
CA GLU A 14 11.43 -5.75 -4.93
C GLU A 14 10.16 -4.88 -4.82
N PRO A 15 10.30 -3.56 -4.61
CA PRO A 15 9.17 -2.64 -4.62
C PRO A 15 8.41 -2.70 -5.94
N VAL A 16 7.08 -2.67 -5.86
CA VAL A 16 6.21 -2.70 -7.04
C VAL A 16 5.36 -1.44 -7.12
N LYS A 17 5.06 -1.05 -8.35
CA LYS A 17 4.19 0.07 -8.65
C LYS A 17 2.73 -0.35 -8.67
N VAL A 18 1.91 0.30 -7.85
CA VAL A 18 0.45 0.17 -7.76
C VAL A 18 -0.17 1.40 -8.40
N LYS A 19 -1.11 1.20 -9.33
CA LYS A 19 -1.93 2.29 -9.87
C LYS A 19 -3.07 2.54 -8.90
N PHE A 20 -3.13 3.74 -8.33
CA PHE A 20 -4.11 4.13 -7.33
C PHE A 20 -5.01 5.24 -7.88
N GLY A 21 -6.30 5.16 -7.55
CA GLY A 21 -7.30 6.13 -7.97
C GLY A 21 -8.49 6.24 -7.01
N GLY A 22 -8.32 5.74 -5.78
CA GLY A 22 -9.26 5.94 -4.68
C GLY A 22 -8.90 7.19 -3.87
N GLU A 23 -9.41 7.27 -2.66
CA GLU A 23 -9.36 8.47 -1.82
C GLU A 23 -8.48 8.29 -0.58
N ASP A 24 -8.48 7.10 0.01
CA ASP A 24 -7.86 6.83 1.32
C ASP A 24 -7.01 5.55 1.36
N VAL A 25 -6.52 5.24 2.56
CA VAL A 25 -5.68 4.07 2.82
C VAL A 25 -6.46 2.77 2.63
N ASP A 26 -7.76 2.72 2.91
CA ASP A 26 -8.58 1.52 2.72
C ASP A 26 -8.73 1.16 1.22
N ASP A 27 -9.00 2.14 0.39
CA ASP A 27 -8.97 2.00 -1.06
C ASP A 27 -7.59 1.52 -1.55
N LEU A 28 -6.52 2.03 -0.93
CA LEU A 28 -5.15 1.66 -1.28
C LEU A 28 -4.86 0.20 -0.92
N LYS A 29 -5.30 -0.28 0.24
CA LYS A 29 -5.20 -1.70 0.63
C LYS A 29 -5.88 -2.60 -0.41
N THR A 30 -7.07 -2.23 -0.86
CA THR A 30 -7.78 -2.95 -1.92
C THR A 30 -7.00 -2.98 -3.24
N ALA A 31 -6.41 -1.85 -3.65
CA ALA A 31 -5.57 -1.79 -4.84
C ALA A 31 -4.30 -2.65 -4.73
N ILE A 32 -3.67 -2.67 -3.54
CA ILE A 32 -2.50 -3.49 -3.23
C ILE A 32 -2.86 -4.98 -3.28
N LYS A 33 -3.95 -5.41 -2.62
CA LYS A 33 -4.44 -6.80 -2.65
C LYS A 33 -4.59 -7.29 -4.09
N ARG A 34 -5.24 -6.50 -4.94
CA ARG A 34 -5.39 -6.84 -6.37
C ARG A 34 -4.05 -6.94 -7.10
N LYS A 35 -3.12 -6.01 -6.86
CA LYS A 35 -1.81 -5.99 -7.52
C LYS A 35 -0.90 -7.14 -7.06
N LEU A 36 -1.00 -7.52 -5.79
CA LEU A 36 -0.17 -8.52 -5.14
C LEU A 36 -0.91 -9.84 -4.89
N ALA A 37 -2.01 -10.12 -5.60
CA ALA A 37 -2.85 -11.30 -5.35
C ALA A 37 -2.05 -12.61 -5.31
N ASN A 38 -1.06 -12.78 -6.19
CA ASN A 38 -0.19 -13.97 -6.20
C ASN A 38 0.75 -14.08 -4.98
N LYS A 39 1.07 -12.97 -4.32
CA LYS A 39 1.94 -12.93 -3.13
C LYS A 39 1.15 -12.94 -1.82
N LEU A 40 -0.01 -12.30 -1.79
CA LEU A 40 -0.87 -12.18 -0.62
C LEU A 40 -1.85 -13.36 -0.50
N GLY A 41 -2.14 -14.08 -1.59
CA GLY A 41 -3.04 -15.24 -1.56
C GLY A 41 -4.44 -14.86 -1.07
N GLU A 42 -4.91 -15.55 -0.04
CA GLU A 42 -6.25 -15.39 0.54
C GLU A 42 -6.34 -14.28 1.61
N VAL A 43 -5.27 -13.53 1.85
CA VAL A 43 -5.26 -12.43 2.83
C VAL A 43 -6.34 -11.39 2.50
N ASP A 44 -7.11 -10.99 3.51
CA ASP A 44 -8.10 -9.94 3.38
C ASP A 44 -7.50 -8.55 3.42
N ALA A 45 -8.17 -7.60 2.77
CA ALA A 45 -7.67 -6.22 2.72
C ALA A 45 -7.59 -5.63 4.14
N ASP A 46 -8.50 -6.04 5.02
CA ASP A 46 -8.56 -5.63 6.43
C ASP A 46 -7.34 -6.10 7.23
N ASP A 47 -6.75 -7.23 6.84
CA ASP A 47 -5.54 -7.81 7.44
C ASP A 47 -4.25 -7.13 6.93
N ILE A 48 -4.37 -6.23 5.96
CA ILE A 48 -3.24 -5.45 5.44
C ILE A 48 -3.09 -4.17 6.26
N ARG A 49 -1.89 -3.97 6.79
CA ARG A 49 -1.41 -2.72 7.37
C ARG A 49 -0.38 -2.09 6.44
N LEU A 50 -0.43 -0.77 6.34
CA LEU A 50 0.51 0.01 5.53
C LEU A 50 1.34 0.90 6.44
N GLN A 51 2.65 0.88 6.26
CA GLN A 51 3.58 1.69 7.02
C GLN A 51 4.47 2.48 6.06
N LYS A 52 4.88 3.68 6.45
CA LYS A 52 5.88 4.42 5.67
C LYS A 52 7.25 3.77 5.84
N HIS A 53 8.14 3.95 4.86
CA HIS A 53 9.46 3.31 4.88
C HIS A 53 10.25 3.57 6.18
N GLU A 54 10.17 4.79 6.70
CA GLU A 54 10.93 5.27 7.86
C GLU A 54 10.12 5.26 9.17
N GLU A 55 8.85 4.89 9.12
CA GLU A 55 7.96 4.89 10.29
C GLU A 55 7.46 3.46 10.54
N GLU A 56 7.55 2.98 11.78
CA GLU A 56 6.92 1.71 12.19
C GLU A 56 5.44 1.90 12.56
N LYS A 57 4.91 3.12 12.39
CA LYS A 57 3.52 3.43 12.68
C LYS A 57 2.64 3.04 11.49
N ASP A 58 1.57 2.32 11.80
CA ASP A 58 0.52 1.98 10.85
C ASP A 58 -0.23 3.24 10.40
N LEU A 59 -0.49 3.34 9.10
CA LEU A 59 -1.37 4.33 8.51
C LEU A 59 -2.82 4.01 8.86
N GLU A 60 -3.55 5.04 9.31
CA GLU A 60 -4.97 4.93 9.64
C GLU A 60 -5.80 4.75 8.36
N PRO A 61 -6.83 3.89 8.35
CA PRO A 61 -7.60 3.56 7.14
C PRO A 61 -8.25 4.76 6.44
N ASP A 62 -8.65 5.78 7.22
CA ASP A 62 -9.30 7.00 6.75
C ASP A 62 -8.32 8.11 6.35
N CYS A 63 -7.01 7.86 6.45
CA CYS A 63 -5.99 8.81 6.04
C CYS A 63 -6.05 9.01 4.51
N SER A 64 -6.18 10.26 4.07
CA SER A 64 -6.25 10.58 2.65
C SER A 64 -4.95 10.22 1.93
N VAL A 65 -5.09 9.58 0.77
CA VAL A 65 -3.99 9.20 -0.11
C VAL A 65 -4.09 10.03 -1.39
N ASP A 66 -3.18 10.98 -1.53
CA ASP A 66 -3.08 11.83 -2.71
C ASP A 66 -1.65 11.84 -3.28
N ARG A 67 -1.41 12.69 -4.27
CA ARG A 67 -0.11 12.78 -4.94
C ARG A 67 1.02 13.28 -4.04
N THR A 68 0.70 13.88 -2.89
CA THR A 68 1.68 14.36 -1.91
C THR A 68 2.19 13.24 -1.00
N PHE A 69 1.53 12.07 -1.01
CA PHE A 69 1.95 10.90 -0.23
C PHE A 69 3.35 10.38 -0.63
N ASP A 70 3.79 10.70 -1.87
CA ASP A 70 5.08 10.44 -2.52
C ASP A 70 5.87 9.17 -2.14
N PRO A 71 5.28 7.96 -2.15
CA PRO A 71 6.06 6.75 -1.95
C PRO A 71 6.81 6.45 -3.24
N THR A 72 8.14 6.37 -3.16
CA THR A 72 9.01 6.10 -4.31
C THR A 72 9.57 4.69 -4.25
N ALA A 73 10.18 4.22 -5.35
CA ALA A 73 10.84 2.91 -5.34
C ALA A 73 11.95 2.79 -4.27
N ARG A 74 12.58 3.91 -3.86
CA ARG A 74 13.61 3.93 -2.80
C ARG A 74 13.03 3.98 -1.40
N LYS A 75 11.83 4.55 -1.26
CA LYS A 75 11.09 4.68 0.00
C LYS A 75 9.65 4.19 -0.19
N PRO A 76 9.44 2.89 -0.44
CA PRO A 76 8.10 2.36 -0.69
C PRO A 76 7.31 2.27 0.61
N LEU A 77 5.97 2.25 0.51
CA LEU A 77 5.13 1.84 1.62
C LEU A 77 5.38 0.36 1.91
N LYS A 78 5.59 0.01 3.18
CA LYS A 78 5.69 -1.37 3.62
C LYS A 78 4.28 -1.94 3.77
N VAL A 79 4.07 -3.11 3.18
CA VAL A 79 2.86 -3.92 3.33
C VAL A 79 3.15 -4.94 4.42
N VAL A 80 2.38 -4.90 5.49
CA VAL A 80 2.46 -5.82 6.62
C VAL A 80 1.14 -6.57 6.72
N VAL A 81 1.20 -7.90 6.85
CA VAL A 81 0.00 -8.73 7.03
C VAL A 81 -0.07 -9.11 8.50
N VAL A 82 -1.18 -8.78 9.15
CA VAL A 82 -1.49 -9.30 10.48
C VAL A 82 -2.26 -10.60 10.35
N ARG A 83 -1.83 -11.62 11.08
CA ARG A 83 -2.46 -12.93 11.17
C ARG A 83 -3.10 -13.11 12.53
#